data_AF-A0A8T3YVV0-F1
#
_entry.id   AF-A0A8T3YVV0-F1
#
_cell.length_a   1.000
_cell.length_b   1.000
_cell.length_c   1.000
_cell.angle_alpha   90.00
_cell.angle_beta   90.00
_cell.angle_gamma   90.00
#
_symmetry.space_group_name_H-M   'P 1'
#
loop_
_entity.id
_entity.type
_entity.pdbx_description
1 polymer ?
#
loop_
_entity_poly.entity_id
_entity_poly.type
_entity_poly.pdbx_seq_one_letter_code
_entity_poly.pdbx_strand_id
1 'polypeptide(L)'
;MVKERMKSDHFAFKSNILMNDYDVHKLINKIKPVKATPNMAKLLGKLYNALYNLGAGVDMDIYLDYGIEPECPYNVSHLYGDGHILIIRNINDLQAIDIWPERKGSAPNNVKIYTIYNKNVKFKTDFIAAHAILKGDTINNMEYFMVEVDGKLVTDDKELQNLLNSVETQSIEQWKNLISMGHEEQKLKGMFSRCLPLKNLFTKLGLDWKPTQEMINAIKDKPFTSNEYWKIPNNDKDKEKYFMKLYDPREEFYPGDSV
;
A
#
# COMPACT_ATOMS: atom_id res chain seq x y z
N MET A 1 -15.58 6.82 -22.75
CA MET A 1 -14.17 6.83 -23.19
C MET A 1 -13.29 5.73 -22.62
N VAL A 2 -12.96 5.67 -21.31
CA VAL A 2 -12.09 4.58 -20.77
C VAL A 2 -12.77 3.20 -20.88
N LYS A 3 -14.05 3.09 -20.46
CA LYS A 3 -14.83 1.85 -20.56
C LYS A 3 -15.02 1.31 -21.99
N GLU A 4 -14.94 2.17 -23.00
CA GLU A 4 -15.12 1.78 -24.42
C GLU A 4 -13.82 1.25 -25.04
N ARG A 5 -12.67 1.43 -24.37
CA ARG A 5 -11.34 1.03 -24.87
C ARG A 5 -10.77 -0.19 -24.16
N MET A 6 -11.48 -0.76 -23.19
CA MET A 6 -10.98 -1.87 -22.38
C MET A 6 -11.56 -3.21 -22.84
N LYS A 7 -10.72 -4.03 -23.47
CA LYS A 7 -11.04 -5.44 -23.79
C LYS A 7 -10.94 -6.37 -22.57
N SER A 8 -10.28 -5.93 -21.51
CA SER A 8 -9.94 -6.68 -20.29
C SER A 8 -10.07 -5.79 -19.05
N ASP A 9 -10.31 -6.39 -17.89
CA ASP A 9 -10.54 -5.70 -16.61
C ASP A 9 -9.23 -5.20 -15.95
N HIS A 10 -8.44 -4.39 -16.66
CA HIS A 10 -7.14 -3.90 -16.16
C HIS A 10 -7.23 -3.05 -14.89
N PHE A 11 -8.40 -2.53 -14.54
CA PHE A 11 -8.64 -1.77 -13.30
C PHE A 11 -9.26 -2.62 -12.18
N ALA A 12 -9.33 -3.94 -12.36
CA ALA A 12 -9.81 -4.88 -11.36
C ALA A 12 -11.22 -4.56 -10.81
N PHE A 13 -12.14 -4.12 -11.67
CA PHE A 13 -13.52 -3.81 -11.25
C PHE A 13 -14.30 -5.05 -10.81
N LYS A 14 -14.00 -6.21 -11.38
CA LYS A 14 -14.60 -7.52 -11.09
C LYS A 14 -13.57 -8.51 -10.54
N SER A 15 -12.39 -8.55 -11.15
CA SER A 15 -11.28 -9.40 -10.69
C SER A 15 -9.95 -8.82 -11.14
N ASN A 16 -8.94 -8.93 -10.29
CA ASN A 16 -7.58 -8.60 -10.62
C ASN A 16 -7.03 -9.59 -11.67
N ILE A 17 -6.26 -9.09 -12.63
CA ILE A 17 -5.75 -9.85 -13.78
C ILE A 17 -4.41 -10.56 -13.51
N LEU A 18 -3.78 -10.30 -12.37
CA LEU A 18 -2.44 -10.85 -12.05
C LEU A 18 -2.46 -12.37 -11.85
N MET A 19 -3.56 -12.92 -11.31
CA MET A 19 -3.74 -14.36 -11.10
C MET A 19 -5.03 -14.83 -11.74
N ASN A 20 -4.97 -15.98 -12.41
CA ASN A 20 -6.16 -16.69 -12.86
C ASN A 20 -6.71 -17.60 -11.74
N ASP A 21 -7.86 -18.24 -11.98
CA ASP A 21 -8.51 -19.13 -11.00
C ASP A 21 -7.61 -20.29 -10.55
N TYR A 22 -6.77 -20.84 -11.43
CA TYR A 22 -5.83 -21.91 -11.10
C TYR A 22 -4.74 -21.42 -10.13
N ASP A 23 -4.17 -20.25 -10.38
CA ASP A 23 -3.17 -19.63 -9.51
C ASP A 23 -3.75 -19.30 -8.13
N VAL A 24 -4.97 -18.75 -8.09
CA VAL A 24 -5.72 -18.47 -6.85
C VAL A 24 -5.99 -19.77 -6.07
N HIS A 25 -6.40 -20.84 -6.75
CA HIS A 25 -6.62 -22.14 -6.11
C HIS A 25 -5.34 -22.72 -5.52
N LYS A 26 -4.22 -22.67 -6.27
CA LYS A 26 -2.90 -23.09 -5.79
C LYS A 26 -2.44 -22.28 -4.58
N LEU A 27 -2.66 -20.97 -4.60
CA LEU A 27 -2.38 -20.08 -3.47
C LEU A 27 -3.17 -20.49 -2.23
N ILE A 28 -4.50 -20.66 -2.35
CA ILE A 28 -5.37 -21.05 -1.23
C ILE A 28 -4.94 -22.39 -0.65
N ASN A 29 -4.59 -23.37 -1.48
CA ASN A 29 -4.09 -24.67 -1.02
C ASN A 29 -2.74 -24.57 -0.30
N LYS A 30 -1.88 -23.61 -0.69
CA LYS A 30 -0.60 -23.34 -0.02
C LYS A 30 -0.83 -22.72 1.36
N ILE A 31 -1.61 -21.64 1.42
CA ILE A 31 -1.74 -20.82 2.64
C ILE A 31 -2.76 -21.38 3.63
N LYS A 32 -3.73 -22.17 3.16
CA LYS A 32 -4.80 -22.81 3.95
C LYS A 32 -5.49 -21.84 4.92
N PRO A 33 -6.27 -20.86 4.42
CA PRO A 33 -6.90 -19.86 5.25
C PRO A 33 -7.73 -20.47 6.38
N VAL A 34 -7.58 -19.94 7.58
CA VAL A 34 -8.33 -20.37 8.77
C VAL A 34 -9.59 -19.55 8.91
N LYS A 35 -10.60 -20.12 9.57
CA LYS A 35 -11.87 -19.43 9.80
C LYS A 35 -11.65 -18.22 10.72
N ALA A 36 -12.12 -17.06 10.30
CA ALA A 36 -12.01 -15.82 11.06
C ALA A 36 -13.08 -15.74 12.15
N THR A 37 -12.71 -15.19 13.30
CA THR A 37 -13.66 -14.71 14.31
C THR A 37 -13.76 -13.18 14.23
N PRO A 38 -14.81 -12.57 14.80
CA PRO A 38 -14.89 -11.10 14.91
C PRO A 38 -13.70 -10.48 15.66
N ASN A 39 -13.08 -11.22 16.59
CA ASN A 39 -11.88 -10.77 17.28
C ASN A 39 -10.66 -10.75 16.34
N MET A 40 -10.44 -11.83 15.59
CA MET A 40 -9.39 -11.92 14.56
C MET A 40 -9.52 -10.80 13.54
N ALA A 41 -10.74 -10.55 13.03
CA ALA A 41 -10.99 -9.48 12.07
C ALA A 41 -10.65 -8.09 12.63
N LYS A 42 -10.94 -7.83 13.91
CA LYS A 42 -10.56 -6.58 14.59
C LYS A 42 -9.04 -6.47 14.75
N LEU A 43 -8.37 -7.55 15.16
CA LEU A 43 -6.91 -7.58 15.29
C LEU A 43 -6.23 -7.34 13.94
N LEU A 44 -6.72 -7.97 12.88
CA LEU A 44 -6.22 -7.76 11.51
C LEU A 44 -6.42 -6.32 11.04
N GLY A 45 -7.56 -5.69 11.36
CA GLY A 45 -7.78 -4.28 11.04
C GLY A 45 -6.78 -3.36 11.73
N LYS A 46 -6.51 -3.59 13.02
CA LYS A 46 -5.48 -2.86 13.78
C LYS A 46 -4.08 -3.12 13.25
N LEU A 47 -3.75 -4.38 12.98
CA LEU A 47 -2.47 -4.80 12.45
C LEU A 47 -2.20 -4.14 11.10
N TYR A 48 -3.17 -4.18 10.18
CA TYR A 48 -3.04 -3.52 8.89
C TYR A 48 -2.80 -2.01 9.05
N ASN A 49 -3.51 -1.34 9.95
CA ASN A 49 -3.28 0.07 10.22
C ASN A 49 -1.87 0.32 10.81
N ALA A 50 -1.41 -0.49 11.76
CA ALA A 50 -0.08 -0.36 12.34
C ALA A 50 1.02 -0.59 11.29
N LEU A 51 0.85 -1.60 10.42
CA LEU A 51 1.74 -1.86 9.29
C LEU A 51 1.75 -0.69 8.29
N TYR A 52 0.58 -0.11 8.02
CA TYR A 52 0.45 1.05 7.15
C TYR A 52 1.23 2.25 7.68
N ASN A 53 1.07 2.55 8.97
CA ASN A 53 1.78 3.67 9.60
C ASN A 53 3.29 3.38 9.72
N LEU A 54 3.70 2.14 9.96
CA LEU A 54 5.11 1.77 9.91
C LEU A 54 5.68 1.96 8.50
N GLY A 55 5.00 1.46 7.47
CA GLY A 55 5.33 1.67 6.06
C GLY A 55 5.47 3.16 5.72
N ALA A 56 4.47 3.97 6.08
CA ALA A 56 4.51 5.42 5.90
C ALA A 56 5.72 6.05 6.61
N GLY A 57 6.05 5.59 7.82
CA GLY A 57 7.18 6.09 8.61
C GLY A 57 8.55 5.69 8.07
N VAL A 58 8.67 4.54 7.40
CA VAL A 58 9.94 4.11 6.78
C VAL A 58 10.12 4.67 5.37
N ASP A 59 9.04 4.81 4.60
CA ASP A 59 9.06 5.28 3.21
C ASP A 59 8.69 6.77 3.04
N MET A 60 8.46 7.49 4.15
CA MET A 60 8.16 8.92 4.19
C MET A 60 6.84 9.32 3.52
N ASP A 61 5.83 8.43 3.50
CA ASP A 61 4.48 8.63 2.92
C ASP A 61 4.45 8.96 1.41
N ILE A 62 5.62 8.99 0.76
CA ILE A 62 5.81 9.48 -0.60
C ILE A 62 5.52 8.39 -1.64
N TYR A 63 5.80 7.13 -1.28
CA TYR A 63 5.60 5.95 -2.12
C TYR A 63 5.02 4.81 -1.28
N LEU A 64 3.90 5.06 -0.61
CA LEU A 64 3.17 3.99 0.05
C LEU A 64 2.79 2.85 -0.90
N ASP A 65 2.59 3.16 -2.19
CA ASP A 65 2.34 2.15 -3.22
C ASP A 65 3.54 1.22 -3.48
N TYR A 66 4.78 1.62 -3.13
CA TYR A 66 5.96 0.75 -3.21
C TYR A 66 6.01 -0.25 -2.04
N GLY A 67 5.67 0.23 -0.84
CA GLY A 67 5.71 -0.58 0.39
C GLY A 67 4.42 -1.36 0.64
N ILE A 68 3.27 -0.92 0.13
CA ILE A 68 1.94 -1.47 0.45
C ILE A 68 1.13 -1.65 -0.83
N GLU A 69 1.02 -2.89 -1.28
CA GLU A 69 0.35 -3.24 -2.52
C GLU A 69 -0.90 -4.10 -2.26
N PRO A 70 -2.10 -3.62 -2.57
CA PRO A 70 -3.30 -4.44 -2.57
C PRO A 70 -3.42 -5.23 -3.89
N GLU A 71 -3.31 -6.55 -3.82
CA GLU A 71 -3.64 -7.46 -4.92
C GLU A 71 -5.09 -7.95 -4.77
N CYS A 72 -6.03 -7.24 -5.39
CA CYS A 72 -7.45 -7.52 -5.23
C CYS A 72 -8.35 -6.88 -6.30
N PRO A 73 -9.62 -7.32 -6.41
CA PRO A 73 -10.21 -8.49 -5.75
C PRO A 73 -9.99 -9.76 -6.57
N TYR A 74 -10.00 -10.93 -5.94
CA TYR A 74 -10.08 -12.21 -6.64
C TYR A 74 -11.40 -12.89 -6.32
N ASN A 75 -12.13 -13.36 -7.33
CA ASN A 75 -13.37 -14.11 -7.13
C ASN A 75 -13.03 -15.53 -6.66
N VAL A 76 -13.45 -15.88 -5.45
CA VAL A 76 -13.23 -17.21 -4.84
C VAL A 76 -14.54 -17.95 -4.59
N SER A 77 -15.58 -17.62 -5.34
CA SER A 77 -16.93 -18.17 -5.14
C SER A 77 -16.99 -19.68 -5.35
N HIS A 78 -16.14 -20.22 -6.22
CA HIS A 78 -16.05 -21.65 -6.49
C HIS A 78 -15.46 -22.46 -5.31
N LEU A 79 -14.83 -21.80 -4.33
CA LEU A 79 -14.20 -22.44 -3.17
C LEU A 79 -14.97 -22.19 -1.87
N TYR A 80 -15.53 -20.98 -1.71
CA TYR A 80 -16.15 -20.55 -0.45
C TYR A 80 -17.64 -20.22 -0.57
N GLY A 81 -18.23 -20.30 -1.77
CA GLY A 81 -19.65 -20.05 -2.01
C GLY A 81 -19.92 -18.73 -2.73
N ASP A 82 -21.14 -18.52 -3.19
CA ASP A 82 -21.48 -17.41 -4.09
C ASP A 82 -21.10 -16.01 -3.54
N GLY A 83 -20.42 -15.23 -4.37
CA GLY A 83 -20.05 -13.84 -4.13
C GLY A 83 -18.87 -13.62 -3.18
N HIS A 84 -18.09 -14.65 -2.85
CA HIS A 84 -16.89 -14.50 -2.03
C HIS A 84 -15.74 -13.87 -2.79
N ILE A 85 -15.02 -12.99 -2.10
CA ILE A 85 -13.84 -12.30 -2.63
C ILE A 85 -12.63 -12.51 -1.72
N LEU A 86 -11.47 -12.73 -2.34
CA LEU A 86 -10.17 -12.72 -1.69
C LEU A 86 -9.51 -11.35 -1.94
N ILE A 87 -9.06 -10.75 -0.85
CA ILE A 87 -8.25 -9.53 -0.83
C ILE A 87 -6.90 -9.89 -0.24
N ILE A 88 -5.83 -9.61 -0.99
CA ILE A 88 -4.45 -9.80 -0.56
C ILE A 88 -3.82 -8.42 -0.39
N ARG A 89 -3.17 -8.18 0.74
CA ARG A 89 -2.39 -6.97 0.98
C ARG A 89 -0.96 -7.38 1.23
N ASN A 90 -0.04 -6.94 0.38
CA ASN A 90 1.39 -7.12 0.58
C ASN A 90 1.94 -5.85 1.23
N ILE A 91 2.70 -6.03 2.30
CA ILE A 91 3.48 -4.98 2.93
C ILE A 91 4.93 -5.46 2.87
N ASN A 92 5.77 -4.78 2.11
CA ASN A 92 7.13 -5.21 1.80
C ASN A 92 8.15 -4.21 2.36
N ASP A 93 9.39 -4.68 2.56
CA ASP A 93 10.55 -3.86 2.93
C ASP A 93 10.36 -2.96 4.17
N LEU A 94 9.70 -3.47 5.22
CA LEU A 94 9.46 -2.73 6.47
C LEU A 94 10.73 -2.42 7.28
N GLN A 95 11.86 -3.03 6.92
CA GLN A 95 13.16 -2.62 7.42
C GLN A 95 13.68 -1.39 6.66
N ALA A 96 13.41 -1.28 5.36
CA ALA A 96 13.84 -0.21 4.48
C ALA A 96 15.33 0.12 4.67
N ILE A 97 16.18 -0.92 4.70
CA ILE A 97 17.60 -0.84 5.12
C ILE A 97 18.44 0.11 4.26
N ASP A 98 17.99 0.41 3.05
CA ASP A 98 18.63 1.37 2.16
C ASP A 98 18.48 2.82 2.65
N ILE A 99 17.38 3.11 3.33
CA ILE A 99 17.09 4.41 3.95
C ILE A 99 17.50 4.39 5.43
N TRP A 100 17.27 3.27 6.12
CA TRP A 100 17.45 3.08 7.57
C TRP A 100 18.33 1.86 7.89
N PRO A 101 19.66 1.93 7.66
CA PRO A 101 20.56 0.80 7.88
C PRO A 101 20.49 0.19 9.29
N GLU A 102 20.18 1.01 10.29
CA GLU A 102 20.01 0.62 11.70
C GLU A 102 18.82 -0.30 11.94
N ARG A 103 17.82 -0.34 11.04
CA ARG A 103 16.66 -1.24 11.12
C ARG A 103 16.95 -2.66 10.63
N LYS A 104 18.17 -2.92 10.14
CA LYS A 104 18.56 -4.25 9.64
C LYS A 104 18.35 -5.31 10.73
N GLY A 105 17.51 -6.30 10.43
CA GLY A 105 17.18 -7.39 11.36
C GLY A 105 15.92 -7.15 12.20
N SER A 106 15.30 -5.96 12.13
CA SER A 106 13.99 -5.71 12.75
C SER A 106 12.90 -6.50 12.03
N ALA A 107 12.16 -7.34 12.77
CA ALA A 107 11.05 -8.11 12.21
C ALA A 107 9.70 -7.42 12.53
N PRO A 108 8.71 -7.45 11.64
CA PRO A 108 8.71 -8.13 10.34
C PRO A 108 9.39 -7.32 9.23
N ASN A 109 9.94 -7.97 8.21
CA ASN A 109 10.36 -7.29 6.98
C ASN A 109 9.26 -7.29 5.91
N ASN A 110 8.60 -8.44 5.70
CA ASN A 110 7.50 -8.58 4.76
C ASN A 110 6.30 -9.22 5.45
N VAL A 111 5.11 -8.67 5.22
CA VAL A 111 3.84 -9.19 5.71
C VAL A 111 2.84 -9.27 4.57
N LYS A 112 2.21 -10.43 4.40
CA LYS A 112 1.06 -10.61 3.51
C LYS A 112 -0.18 -10.93 4.31
N ILE A 113 -1.24 -10.17 4.10
CA ILE A 113 -2.53 -10.37 4.75
C ILE A 113 -3.54 -10.85 3.70
N TYR A 114 -4.02 -12.08 3.86
CA TYR A 114 -5.05 -12.70 3.06
C TYR A 114 -6.37 -12.60 3.82
N THR A 115 -7.39 -12.01 3.21
CA THR A 115 -8.73 -11.89 3.81
C THR A 115 -9.77 -12.34 2.81
N ILE A 116 -10.67 -13.22 3.24
CA ILE A 116 -11.79 -13.70 2.43
C ILE A 116 -13.08 -13.18 3.05
N TYR A 117 -13.81 -12.39 2.26
CA TYR A 117 -15.09 -11.83 2.67
C TYR A 117 -16.23 -12.48 1.89
N ASN A 118 -17.38 -12.62 2.55
CA ASN A 118 -18.60 -13.06 1.88
C ASN A 118 -19.26 -11.93 1.07
N LYS A 119 -20.34 -12.28 0.38
CA LYS A 119 -21.06 -11.40 -0.54
C LYS A 119 -21.59 -10.09 0.05
N ASN A 120 -21.62 -9.94 1.38
CA ASN A 120 -22.07 -8.73 2.07
C ASN A 120 -20.99 -7.63 2.11
N VAL A 121 -19.74 -7.95 1.78
CA VAL A 121 -18.67 -6.95 1.58
C VAL A 121 -18.49 -6.71 0.09
N LYS A 122 -18.61 -5.45 -0.33
CA LYS A 122 -18.37 -5.04 -1.72
C LYS A 122 -17.01 -4.37 -1.85
N PHE A 123 -16.26 -4.79 -2.86
CA PHE A 123 -15.01 -4.14 -3.24
C PHE A 123 -15.26 -3.05 -4.28
N LYS A 124 -14.53 -1.94 -4.18
CA LYS A 124 -14.39 -0.91 -5.20
C LYS A 124 -12.96 -0.36 -5.17
N THR A 125 -12.47 0.13 -6.29
CA THR A 125 -11.30 1.02 -6.34
C THR A 125 -11.76 2.47 -6.43
N ASP A 126 -11.02 3.39 -5.82
CA ASP A 126 -11.17 4.81 -6.18
C ASP A 126 -10.40 5.13 -7.48
N PHE A 127 -10.80 6.24 -8.11
CA PHE A 127 -10.25 6.63 -9.41
C PHE A 127 -8.99 7.49 -9.29
N ILE A 128 -8.73 8.08 -8.11
CA ILE A 128 -7.69 9.10 -7.94
C ILE A 128 -6.35 8.47 -7.55
N ALA A 129 -6.38 7.44 -6.71
CA ALA A 129 -5.18 6.78 -6.22
C ALA A 129 -5.32 5.24 -6.22
N ALA A 130 -6.32 4.72 -6.94
CA ALA A 130 -6.57 3.29 -7.08
C ALA A 130 -6.72 2.54 -5.74
N HIS A 131 -7.10 3.24 -4.67
CA HIS A 131 -7.17 2.62 -3.34
C HIS A 131 -8.26 1.56 -3.29
N ALA A 132 -7.95 0.44 -2.63
CA ALA A 132 -8.90 -0.62 -2.32
C ALA A 132 -9.92 -0.17 -1.26
N ILE A 133 -11.19 -0.04 -1.64
CA ILE A 133 -12.30 0.32 -0.75
C ILE A 133 -13.20 -0.89 -0.54
N LEU A 134 -13.38 -1.26 0.73
CA LEU A 134 -14.36 -2.26 1.15
C LEU A 134 -15.60 -1.58 1.74
N LYS A 135 -16.79 -1.95 1.27
CA LYS A 135 -18.07 -1.46 1.78
C LYS A 135 -18.87 -2.59 2.42
N GLY A 136 -19.41 -2.34 3.61
CA GLY A 136 -20.14 -3.32 4.42
C GLY A 136 -19.48 -3.52 5.78
N ASP A 137 -20.04 -4.41 6.59
CA ASP A 137 -19.47 -4.79 7.88
C ASP A 137 -18.32 -5.79 7.67
N THR A 138 -17.11 -5.26 7.55
CA THR A 138 -15.89 -6.06 7.28
C THR A 138 -15.45 -6.91 8.47
N ILE A 139 -15.98 -6.65 9.68
CA ILE A 139 -15.62 -7.44 10.87
C ILE A 139 -16.45 -8.72 10.89
N ASN A 140 -17.78 -8.60 10.73
CA ASN A 140 -18.67 -9.75 10.84
C ASN A 140 -18.80 -10.57 9.54
N ASN A 141 -18.35 -10.03 8.41
CA ASN A 141 -18.42 -10.72 7.10
C ASN A 141 -17.06 -11.17 6.56
N MET A 142 -15.99 -11.08 7.35
CA MET A 142 -14.73 -11.78 7.07
C MET A 142 -14.88 -13.23 7.53
N GLU A 143 -14.86 -14.17 6.59
CA GLU A 143 -15.07 -15.59 6.91
C GLU A 143 -13.77 -16.35 7.12
N TYR A 144 -12.72 -15.98 6.39
CA TYR A 144 -11.41 -16.62 6.50
C TYR A 144 -10.29 -15.60 6.39
N PHE A 145 -9.15 -15.92 7.00
CA PHE A 145 -7.94 -15.14 6.87
C PHE A 145 -6.70 -16.01 6.89
N MET A 146 -5.58 -15.42 6.47
CA MET A 146 -4.24 -15.92 6.74
C MET A 146 -3.30 -14.72 6.79
N VAL A 147 -2.26 -14.78 7.62
CA VAL A 147 -1.16 -13.81 7.59
C VAL A 147 0.14 -14.58 7.35
N GLU A 148 0.97 -14.10 6.43
CA GLU A 148 2.32 -14.64 6.17
C GLU A 148 3.33 -13.55 6.53
N VAL A 149 4.22 -13.83 7.50
CA VAL A 149 5.29 -12.93 7.94
C VAL A 149 6.63 -13.56 7.62
N ASP A 150 7.42 -12.92 6.76
CA ASP A 150 8.74 -13.40 6.34
C ASP A 150 8.74 -14.90 5.96
N GLY A 151 7.69 -15.34 5.26
CA GLY A 151 7.49 -16.72 4.81
C GLY A 151 6.86 -17.67 5.84
N LYS A 152 6.51 -17.20 7.04
CA LYS A 152 5.88 -17.99 8.10
C LYS A 152 4.41 -17.63 8.29
N LEU A 153 3.54 -18.63 8.37
CA LEU A 153 2.11 -18.41 8.58
C LEU A 153 1.81 -18.09 10.04
N VAL A 154 0.93 -17.09 10.24
CA VAL A 154 0.38 -16.65 11.53
C VAL A 154 -1.11 -16.97 11.50
N THR A 155 -1.55 -17.82 12.43
CA THR A 155 -2.84 -18.52 12.29
C THR A 155 -3.81 -18.30 13.44
N ASP A 156 -3.35 -17.76 14.57
CA ASP A 156 -4.17 -17.58 15.76
C ASP A 156 -4.15 -16.15 16.34
N ASP A 157 -5.08 -15.89 17.26
CA ASP A 157 -5.25 -14.59 17.92
C ASP A 157 -4.02 -14.14 18.70
N LYS A 158 -3.31 -15.07 19.34
CA LYS A 158 -2.16 -14.76 20.19
C LYS A 158 -0.98 -14.34 19.33
N GLU A 159 -0.72 -15.05 18.24
CA GLU A 159 0.30 -14.69 17.27
C GLU A 159 0.00 -13.35 16.59
N LEU A 160 -1.26 -13.11 16.19
CA LEU A 160 -1.71 -11.83 15.65
C LEU A 160 -1.50 -10.68 16.64
N GLN A 161 -1.86 -10.87 17.91
CA GLN A 161 -1.68 -9.85 18.95
C GLN A 161 -0.20 -9.56 19.21
N ASN A 162 0.65 -10.58 19.23
CA ASN A 162 2.10 -10.40 19.39
C ASN A 162 2.70 -9.61 18.22
N LEU A 163 2.30 -9.95 16.99
CA LEU A 163 2.71 -9.24 15.79
C LEU A 163 2.23 -7.79 15.83
N LEU A 164 0.97 -7.54 16.19
CA LEU A 164 0.41 -6.20 16.35
C LEU A 164 1.23 -5.36 17.34
N ASN A 165 1.50 -5.88 18.54
CA ASN A 165 2.25 -5.16 19.56
C ASN A 165 3.67 -4.81 19.09
N SER A 166 4.34 -5.73 18.39
CA SER A 166 5.66 -5.50 17.81
C SER A 166 5.64 -4.38 16.78
N VAL A 167 4.68 -4.43 15.84
CA VAL A 167 4.56 -3.45 14.76
C VAL A 167 4.14 -2.08 15.30
N GLU A 168 3.21 -2.01 16.26
CA GLU A 168 2.81 -0.75 16.91
C GLU A 168 3.99 -0.08 17.59
N THR A 169 4.80 -0.84 18.32
CA THR A 169 5.99 -0.31 18.99
C THR A 169 6.96 0.29 17.97
N GLN A 170 7.27 -0.47 16.90
CA GLN A 170 8.16 0.01 15.84
C GLN A 170 7.60 1.22 15.08
N SER A 171 6.29 1.26 14.82
CA SER A 171 5.64 2.39 14.16
C SER A 171 5.78 3.67 14.98
N ILE A 172 5.53 3.58 16.30
CA ILE A 172 5.69 4.71 17.22
C ILE A 172 7.15 5.16 17.29
N GLU A 173 8.09 4.23 17.42
CA GLU A 173 9.53 4.54 17.47
C GLU A 173 10.02 5.21 16.19
N GLN A 174 9.63 4.66 15.02
CA GLN A 174 10.00 5.21 13.72
C GLN A 174 9.40 6.60 13.52
N TRP A 175 8.14 6.81 13.89
CA TRP A 175 7.51 8.12 13.80
C TRP A 175 8.21 9.15 14.69
N LYS A 176 8.54 8.78 15.93
CA LYS A 176 9.30 9.63 16.86
C LYS A 176 10.67 10.00 16.29
N ASN A 177 11.37 9.02 15.70
CA ASN A 177 12.65 9.26 15.04
C ASN A 177 12.47 10.30 13.92
N LEU A 178 11.49 10.10 13.04
CA LEU A 178 11.24 10.98 11.91
C LEU A 178 10.95 12.44 12.33
N ILE A 179 10.05 12.64 13.28
CA ILE A 179 9.68 14.01 13.72
C ILE A 179 10.78 14.70 14.53
N SER A 180 11.75 13.94 15.06
CA SER A 180 12.89 14.51 15.78
C SER A 180 14.00 15.02 14.86
N MET A 181 13.97 14.63 13.58
CA MET A 181 14.95 15.05 12.58
C MET A 181 14.80 16.52 12.21
N GLY A 182 15.92 17.16 11.90
CA GLY A 182 15.91 18.49 11.29
C GLY A 182 15.33 18.45 9.88
N HIS A 183 14.81 19.58 9.40
CA HIS A 183 14.21 19.67 8.06
C HIS A 183 15.15 19.21 6.94
N GLU A 184 16.44 19.55 7.01
CA GLU A 184 17.42 19.12 5.98
C GLU A 184 17.62 17.60 5.96
N GLU A 185 17.56 16.96 7.11
CA GLU A 185 17.67 15.51 7.20
C GLU A 185 16.42 14.82 6.65
N GLN A 186 15.22 15.31 7.00
CA GLN A 186 13.97 14.81 6.45
C GLN A 186 13.90 14.95 4.93
N LYS A 187 14.35 16.09 4.39
CA LYS A 187 14.50 16.32 2.95
C LYS A 187 15.40 15.29 2.29
N LEU A 188 16.57 15.03 2.88
CA LEU A 188 17.50 14.05 2.37
C LEU A 188 16.87 12.65 2.36
N LYS A 189 16.24 12.23 3.47
CA LYS A 189 15.53 10.95 3.56
C LYS A 189 14.40 10.83 2.55
N GLY A 190 13.62 11.91 2.37
CA GLY A 190 12.59 11.99 1.33
C GLY A 190 13.17 11.82 -0.08
N MET A 191 14.34 12.39 -0.36
CA MET A 191 15.02 12.21 -1.64
C MET A 191 15.52 10.78 -1.85
N PHE A 192 16.08 10.12 -0.82
CA PHE A 192 16.42 8.70 -0.86
C PHE A 192 15.19 7.83 -1.14
N SER A 193 14.09 8.06 -0.41
CA SER A 193 12.80 7.39 -0.67
C SER A 193 12.33 7.60 -2.11
N ARG A 194 12.48 8.83 -2.64
CA ARG A 194 12.09 9.13 -4.04
C ARG A 194 12.88 8.32 -5.08
N CYS A 195 14.15 8.01 -4.79
CA CYS A 195 15.02 7.25 -5.68
C CYS A 195 14.86 5.73 -5.53
N LEU A 196 14.33 5.25 -4.40
CA LEU A 196 14.27 3.82 -4.07
C LEU A 196 13.54 2.97 -5.14
N PRO A 197 12.39 3.39 -5.72
CA PRO A 197 11.74 2.60 -6.77
C PRO A 197 12.61 2.37 -8.02
N LEU A 198 13.58 3.24 -8.28
CA LEU A 198 14.49 3.16 -9.43
C LEU A 198 15.71 2.26 -9.16
N LYS A 199 15.94 1.86 -7.90
CA LYS A 199 17.10 1.06 -7.49
C LYS A 199 17.32 -0.17 -8.36
N ASN A 200 16.26 -0.96 -8.59
CA ASN A 200 16.35 -2.19 -9.38
C ASN A 200 16.73 -1.92 -10.84
N LEU A 201 16.18 -0.86 -11.45
CA LEU A 201 16.51 -0.46 -12.81
C LEU A 201 17.96 0.00 -12.90
N PHE A 202 18.36 0.90 -12.02
CA PHE A 202 19.69 1.51 -12.04
C PHE A 202 20.78 0.46 -11.77
N THR A 203 20.54 -0.44 -10.81
CA THR A 203 21.46 -1.56 -10.52
C THR A 203 21.66 -2.45 -11.76
N LYS A 204 20.61 -2.76 -12.51
CA LYS A 204 20.71 -3.56 -13.75
C LYS A 204 21.48 -2.85 -14.86
N LEU A 205 21.46 -1.52 -14.87
CA LEU A 205 22.20 -0.68 -15.81
C LEU A 205 23.64 -0.37 -15.33
N GLY A 206 24.03 -0.82 -14.13
CA GLY A 206 25.32 -0.48 -13.53
C GLY A 206 25.43 0.97 -13.08
N LEU A 207 24.30 1.62 -12.80
CA LEU A 207 24.21 3.01 -12.34
C LEU A 207 23.99 3.08 -10.82
N ASP A 208 24.46 4.16 -10.20
CA ASP A 208 24.13 4.46 -8.79
C ASP A 208 22.75 5.08 -8.70
N TRP A 209 21.88 4.47 -7.90
CA TRP A 209 20.51 4.91 -7.69
C TRP A 209 20.39 5.99 -6.62
N LYS A 210 21.43 6.19 -5.80
CA LYS A 210 21.40 7.16 -4.72
C LYS A 210 21.30 8.60 -5.26
N PRO A 211 20.74 9.53 -4.46
CA PRO A 211 20.70 10.93 -4.85
C PRO A 211 22.09 11.49 -5.15
N THR A 212 22.24 12.20 -6.27
CA THR A 212 23.50 12.87 -6.63
C THR A 212 23.70 14.14 -5.80
N GLN A 213 24.93 14.65 -5.75
CA GLN A 213 25.21 15.92 -5.08
C GLN A 213 24.43 17.09 -5.71
N GLU A 214 24.21 17.06 -7.02
CA GLU A 214 23.40 18.06 -7.73
C GLU A 214 21.96 18.05 -7.23
N MET A 215 21.34 16.87 -7.09
CA MET A 215 19.98 16.74 -6.56
C MET A 215 19.89 17.25 -5.12
N ILE A 216 20.85 16.88 -4.27
CA ILE A 216 20.90 17.32 -2.86
C ILE A 216 21.01 18.85 -2.79
N ASN A 217 21.92 19.44 -3.57
CA ASN A 217 22.09 20.89 -3.64
C ASN A 217 20.84 21.61 -4.17
N ALA A 218 20.07 20.96 -5.04
CA ALA A 218 18.85 21.55 -5.61
C ALA A 218 17.71 21.72 -4.60
N ILE A 219 17.72 21.01 -3.46
CA ILE A 219 16.69 21.13 -2.41
C ILE A 219 17.19 21.77 -1.11
N LYS A 220 18.51 21.92 -0.99
CA LYS A 220 19.16 22.47 0.19
C LYS A 220 18.59 23.85 0.52
N ASP A 221 18.31 24.09 1.79
CA ASP A 221 17.79 25.36 2.34
C ASP A 221 16.43 25.84 1.76
N LYS A 222 15.82 25.09 0.82
CA LYS A 222 14.48 25.41 0.29
C LYS A 222 13.39 25.06 1.31
N PRO A 223 12.35 25.87 1.52
CA PRO A 223 11.26 25.47 2.40
C PRO A 223 10.53 24.24 1.84
N PHE A 224 9.87 23.48 2.72
CA PHE A 224 8.86 22.52 2.26
C PHE A 224 7.73 23.25 1.52
N THR A 225 7.13 22.59 0.55
CA THR A 225 5.94 23.10 -0.15
C THR A 225 4.79 23.28 0.85
N SER A 226 4.07 24.40 0.76
CA SER A 226 2.87 24.63 1.57
C SER A 226 1.69 23.80 1.04
N ASN A 227 0.66 23.63 1.87
CA ASN A 227 -0.60 22.97 1.48
C ASN A 227 -1.33 23.67 0.32
N GLU A 228 -0.90 24.86 -0.09
CA GLU A 228 -1.42 25.60 -1.24
C GLU A 228 -0.94 25.04 -2.59
N TYR A 229 -0.07 24.02 -2.57
CA TYR A 229 0.39 23.32 -3.77
C TYR A 229 -0.79 22.71 -4.56
N TRP A 230 -1.83 22.24 -3.89
CA TRP A 230 -3.03 21.71 -4.54
C TRP A 230 -4.14 22.77 -4.63
N LYS A 231 -4.37 23.33 -5.81
CA LYS A 231 -5.48 24.26 -6.07
C LYS A 231 -6.77 23.53 -6.47
N ILE A 232 -7.18 22.56 -5.66
CA ILE A 232 -8.35 21.72 -5.95
C ILE A 232 -9.62 22.58 -5.86
N PRO A 233 -10.47 22.61 -6.91
CA PRO A 233 -11.74 23.33 -6.86
C PRO A 233 -12.69 22.76 -5.81
N ASN A 234 -13.47 23.64 -5.17
CA ASN A 234 -14.43 23.26 -4.14
C ASN A 234 -15.71 22.64 -4.69
N ASN A 235 -16.01 22.79 -5.99
CA ASN A 235 -17.20 22.23 -6.61
C ASN A 235 -16.86 20.94 -7.38
N ASP A 236 -17.77 19.97 -7.35
CA ASP A 236 -17.55 18.62 -7.89
C ASP A 236 -17.24 18.62 -9.40
N LYS A 237 -17.88 19.50 -10.17
CA LYS A 237 -17.72 19.57 -11.63
C LYS A 237 -16.31 20.01 -12.02
N ASP A 238 -15.81 21.09 -11.43
CA ASP A 238 -14.47 21.60 -11.72
C ASP A 238 -13.40 20.72 -11.08
N LYS A 239 -13.71 20.07 -9.96
CA LYS A 239 -12.85 19.07 -9.32
C LYS A 239 -12.65 17.85 -10.23
N GLU A 240 -13.71 17.32 -10.83
CA GLU A 240 -13.62 16.25 -11.84
C GLU A 240 -12.74 16.69 -13.01
N LYS A 241 -12.98 17.89 -13.56
CA LYS A 241 -12.16 18.43 -14.65
C LYS A 241 -10.69 18.61 -14.26
N TYR A 242 -10.42 19.09 -13.05
CA TYR A 242 -9.06 19.26 -12.51
C TYR A 242 -8.32 17.92 -12.44
N PHE A 243 -8.94 16.90 -11.86
CA PHE A 243 -8.32 15.57 -11.78
C PHE A 243 -8.22 14.87 -13.13
N MET A 244 -9.13 15.12 -14.08
CA MET A 244 -9.00 14.57 -15.43
C MET A 244 -7.73 15.06 -16.16
N LYS A 245 -7.23 16.26 -15.85
CA LYS A 245 -5.94 16.75 -16.39
C LYS A 245 -4.76 15.86 -15.96
N LEU A 246 -4.79 15.29 -14.75
CA LEU A 246 -3.76 14.38 -14.25
C LEU A 246 -3.60 13.12 -15.10
N TYR A 247 -4.66 12.71 -15.81
CA TYR A 247 -4.69 11.47 -16.59
C TYR A 247 -4.68 11.70 -18.11
N ASP A 248 -4.60 12.94 -18.56
CA ASP A 248 -4.44 13.26 -19.97
C ASP A 248 -2.95 13.39 -20.30
N PRO A 249 -2.31 12.41 -20.95
CA PRO A 249 -0.88 12.46 -21.26
C PRO A 249 -0.51 13.57 -22.27
N ARG A 250 -1.50 14.30 -22.79
CA ARG A 250 -1.31 15.46 -23.67
C ARG A 250 -1.27 16.78 -22.90
N GLU A 251 -1.71 16.79 -21.64
CA GLU A 251 -1.71 17.95 -20.77
C GLU A 251 -0.45 17.91 -19.90
N GLU A 252 0.33 18.99 -19.92
CA GLU A 252 1.39 19.20 -18.95
C GLU A 252 0.75 19.77 -17.68
N PHE A 253 0.38 18.89 -16.76
CA PHE A 253 -0.30 19.26 -15.52
C PHE A 253 0.64 19.15 -14.32
N TYR A 254 0.86 20.27 -13.64
CA TYR A 254 1.49 20.30 -12.33
C TYR A 254 0.48 20.68 -11.25
N PRO A 255 0.47 19.97 -10.11
CA PRO A 255 -0.35 20.40 -8.98
C PRO A 255 0.11 21.80 -8.54
N GLY A 256 -0.76 22.79 -8.73
CA GLY A 256 -0.47 24.21 -8.48
C GLY A 256 -0.83 25.12 -9.65
N ASP A 257 -1.00 24.53 -10.83
CA ASP A 257 -1.55 25.21 -12.00
C ASP A 257 -3.00 25.65 -11.71
N SER A 258 -3.32 26.89 -12.02
CA SER A 258 -4.71 27.37 -11.97
C SER A 258 -5.56 26.63 -13.00
N VAL A 259 -6.83 26.35 -12.64
CA VAL A 259 -7.81 25.75 -13.57
C VAL A 259 -8.00 26.60 -14.82
#